data_AF-A0AA38GT02-F1
#
_entry.id   AF-A0AA38GT02-F1
#
_cell.length_a   1.000
_cell.length_b   1.000
_cell.length_c   1.000
_cell.angle_alpha   90.00
_cell.angle_beta   90.00
_cell.angle_gamma   90.00
#
_symmetry.space_group_name_H-M   'P 1'
#
loop_
_entity.id
_entity.type
_entity.pdbx_description
1 polymer ?
#
loop_
_entity_poly.entity_id
_entity_poly.type
_entity_poly.pdbx_seq_one_letter_code
_entity_poly.pdbx_strand_id
1 'polypeptide(L)'
;IESLCQDGTINFHDGASIVADSIIHCTGYSYHFPFLDTKGIVTVNDNRVGPLYEHVFPPFLAPSLSFVGLPWMTVPFVLCELQSKWIACILSGKTLLPSENNMMEAVKDFYARNEAVGRPNHYTHCLGTYQ
;
A
#
# COMPACT_ATOMS: atom_id res chain seq x y z
N ILE A 1 12.79 -20.01 6.49
CA ILE A 1 14.07 -20.25 7.20
C ILE A 1 13.76 -20.14 8.67
N GLU A 2 14.03 -21.19 9.42
CA GLU A 2 13.87 -21.20 10.87
C GLU A 2 15.11 -20.62 11.57
N SER A 3 16.30 -21.04 11.16
CA SER A 3 17.56 -20.55 11.74
C SER A 3 18.72 -20.60 10.74
N LEU A 4 19.74 -19.80 11.02
CA LEU A 4 21.01 -19.77 10.31
C LEU A 4 22.13 -20.18 11.28
N CYS A 5 22.89 -21.20 10.91
CA CYS A 5 24.04 -21.68 11.67
C CYS A 5 25.32 -20.99 11.20
N GLN A 6 26.32 -20.91 12.09
CA GLN A 6 27.60 -20.25 11.80
C GLN A 6 28.43 -20.97 10.72
N ASP A 7 28.15 -22.25 10.48
CA ASP A 7 28.80 -23.09 9.47
C ASP A 7 28.19 -22.96 8.06
N GLY A 8 27.23 -22.04 7.87
CA GLY A 8 26.52 -21.85 6.61
C GLY A 8 25.30 -22.75 6.42
N THR A 9 24.96 -23.58 7.42
CA THR A 9 23.74 -24.39 7.39
C THR A 9 22.49 -23.53 7.62
N ILE A 10 21.51 -23.67 6.75
CA ILE A 10 20.18 -23.07 6.82
C ILE A 10 19.19 -24.16 7.22
N ASN A 11 18.46 -23.98 8.31
CA ASN A 11 17.40 -24.89 8.74
C ASN A 11 16.04 -24.34 8.30
N PHE A 12 15.19 -25.20 7.75
CA PHE A 12 13.82 -24.90 7.33
C PHE A 12 12.80 -25.48 8.31
N HIS A 13 11.62 -24.88 8.37
CA HIS A 13 10.56 -25.28 9.32
C HIS A 13 10.01 -26.69 9.08
N ASP A 14 10.24 -27.28 7.90
CA ASP A 14 9.88 -28.65 7.57
C ASP A 14 10.93 -29.68 8.05
N GLY A 15 11.99 -29.20 8.72
CA GLY A 15 13.10 -30.01 9.21
C GLY A 15 14.20 -30.26 8.18
N ALA A 16 14.08 -29.75 6.94
CA ALA A 16 15.15 -29.82 5.97
C ALA A 16 16.29 -28.86 6.33
N SER A 17 17.51 -29.21 5.89
CA SER A 17 18.70 -28.36 6.05
C SER A 17 19.53 -28.35 4.77
N ILE A 18 20.13 -27.19 4.46
CA ILE A 18 21.06 -27.03 3.33
C ILE A 18 22.22 -26.11 3.72
N VAL A 19 23.40 -26.31 3.14
CA VAL A 19 24.52 -25.37 3.24
C VAL A 19 24.47 -24.40 2.05
N ALA A 20 24.59 -23.10 2.29
CA ALA A 20 24.59 -22.09 1.23
C ALA A 20 25.63 -21.01 1.50
N ASP A 21 26.28 -20.54 0.43
CA ASP A 21 27.28 -19.48 0.50
C ASP A 21 26.67 -18.07 0.54
N SER A 22 25.42 -17.91 0.12
CA SER A 22 24.77 -16.60 -0.03
C SER A 22 23.26 -16.69 0.16
N ILE A 23 22.70 -15.64 0.76
CA ILE A 23 21.25 -15.47 0.98
C ILE A 23 20.82 -14.16 0.33
N ILE A 24 19.80 -14.23 -0.51
CA ILE A 24 19.22 -13.07 -1.20
C ILE A 24 17.80 -12.88 -0.70
N HIS A 25 17.54 -11.72 -0.08
CA HIS A 25 16.21 -11.37 0.41
C HIS A 25 15.33 -10.84 -0.72
N CYS A 26 14.43 -11.69 -1.21
CA CYS A 26 13.40 -11.32 -2.19
C CYS A 26 12.06 -10.98 -1.50
N THR A 27 12.10 -10.33 -0.33
CA THR A 27 10.94 -10.09 0.55
C THR A 27 10.14 -8.82 0.22
N GLY A 28 10.35 -8.24 -0.96
CA GLY A 28 9.65 -7.04 -1.42
C GLY A 28 10.20 -5.73 -0.85
N TYR A 29 9.33 -4.72 -0.81
CA TYR A 29 9.67 -3.33 -0.46
C TYR A 29 8.61 -2.72 0.46
N SER A 30 8.96 -1.60 1.10
CA SER A 30 8.04 -0.81 1.92
C SER A 30 7.85 0.60 1.35
N TYR A 31 6.65 1.16 1.47
CA TYR A 31 6.41 2.57 1.17
C TYR A 31 7.20 3.46 2.13
N HIS A 32 7.90 4.43 1.57
CA HIS A 32 8.71 5.36 2.34
C HIS A 32 8.74 6.74 1.68
N PHE A 33 8.26 7.75 2.41
CA PHE A 33 8.16 9.15 1.94
C PHE A 33 8.89 10.08 2.92
N PRO A 34 10.23 10.06 2.98
CA PRO A 34 10.99 10.80 4.00
C PRO A 34 10.88 12.33 3.84
N PHE A 35 10.44 12.79 2.67
CA PHE A 35 10.25 14.20 2.35
C PHE A 35 8.88 14.75 2.75
N LEU A 36 7.91 13.88 3.10
CA LEU A 36 6.52 14.26 3.24
C LEU A 36 6.12 14.42 4.72
N ASP A 37 6.19 15.64 5.23
CA ASP A 37 5.67 15.99 6.56
C ASP A 37 4.20 16.42 6.46
N THR A 38 3.29 15.55 6.89
CA THR A 38 1.85 15.84 6.98
C THR A 38 1.38 15.97 8.43
N LYS A 39 2.30 16.13 9.39
CA LYS A 39 1.98 16.17 10.84
C LYS A 39 1.13 14.98 11.30
N GLY A 40 1.34 13.81 10.69
CA GLY A 40 0.63 12.57 11.01
C GLY A 40 -0.72 12.38 10.31
N ILE A 41 -1.14 13.28 9.42
CA ILE A 41 -2.38 13.10 8.64
C ILE A 41 -2.26 11.92 7.68
N VAL A 42 -1.09 11.73 7.07
CA VAL A 42 -0.76 10.54 6.27
C VAL A 42 0.35 9.77 6.98
N THR A 43 0.13 8.47 7.17
CA THR A 43 1.09 7.57 7.80
C THR A 43 1.33 6.35 6.92
N VAL A 44 2.48 5.70 7.14
CA VAL A 44 2.74 4.34 6.64
C VAL A 44 2.83 3.41 7.83
N ASN A 45 1.88 2.48 7.96
CA ASN A 45 1.86 1.48 9.03
C ASN A 45 1.65 0.09 8.43
N ASP A 46 2.57 -0.84 8.64
CA ASP A 46 2.58 -2.17 8.00
C ASP A 46 2.26 -2.08 6.50
N ASN A 47 3.04 -1.27 5.77
CA ASN A 47 2.89 -1.01 4.33
C ASN A 47 1.52 -0.48 3.85
N ARG A 48 0.64 -0.06 4.76
CA ARG A 48 -0.57 0.72 4.45
C ARG A 48 -0.22 2.21 4.48
N VAL A 49 -0.34 2.88 3.34
CA VAL A 49 -0.33 4.34 3.23
C VAL A 49 -1.75 4.84 3.45
N GLY A 50 -1.97 5.67 4.46
CA GLY A 50 -3.34 6.07 4.75
C GLY A 50 -3.54 7.12 5.84
N PRO A 51 -4.80 7.52 6.04
CA PRO A 51 -5.99 7.14 5.26
C PRO A 51 -6.01 7.74 3.84
N LEU A 52 -6.42 6.94 2.84
CA LEU A 52 -6.52 7.38 1.43
C LEU A 52 -7.84 6.93 0.79
N TYR A 53 -8.64 7.88 0.33
CA TYR A 53 -9.80 7.64 -0.53
C TYR A 53 -9.33 7.15 -1.91
N GLU A 54 -9.87 6.00 -2.33
CA GLU A 54 -9.54 5.32 -3.60
C GLU A 54 -8.03 5.11 -3.83
N HIS A 55 -7.25 4.96 -2.75
CA HIS A 55 -5.78 4.89 -2.77
C HIS A 55 -5.07 6.13 -3.35
N VAL A 56 -5.77 7.26 -3.51
CA VAL A 56 -5.24 8.48 -4.15
C VAL A 56 -5.24 9.65 -3.18
N PHE A 57 -6.36 9.93 -2.53
CA PHE A 57 -6.56 11.21 -1.83
C PHE A 57 -6.60 11.05 -0.30
N PRO A 58 -5.69 11.69 0.45
CA PRO A 58 -5.87 11.86 1.88
C PRO A 58 -7.05 12.80 2.16
N PRO A 59 -8.15 12.36 2.82
CA PRO A 59 -9.40 13.12 2.88
C PRO A 59 -9.25 14.57 3.35
N PHE A 60 -8.43 14.81 4.40
CA PHE A 60 -8.23 16.13 5.00
C PHE A 60 -7.31 17.07 4.18
N LEU A 61 -6.52 16.53 3.25
CA LEU A 61 -5.58 17.30 2.44
C LEU A 61 -5.97 17.34 0.96
N ALA A 62 -7.08 16.70 0.58
CA ALA A 62 -7.54 16.66 -0.80
C ALA A 62 -8.16 18.01 -1.22
N PRO A 63 -8.00 18.43 -2.48
CA PRO A 63 -7.21 17.78 -3.54
C PRO A 63 -5.74 18.23 -3.57
N SER A 64 -5.27 19.02 -2.59
CA SER A 64 -3.93 19.62 -2.60
C SER A 64 -2.78 18.60 -2.50
N LEU A 65 -3.04 17.43 -1.91
CA LEU A 65 -2.14 16.28 -1.90
C LEU A 65 -2.85 15.07 -2.53
N SER A 66 -2.13 14.33 -3.38
CA SER A 66 -2.60 13.08 -3.99
C SER A 66 -1.42 12.14 -4.27
N PHE A 67 -1.69 10.85 -4.35
CA PHE A 67 -0.72 9.81 -4.65
C PHE A 67 -1.08 9.10 -5.95
N VAL A 68 -0.07 8.77 -6.75
CA VAL A 68 -0.21 8.01 -8.00
C VAL A 68 0.65 6.76 -7.91
N GLY A 69 0.09 5.61 -8.28
CA GLY A 69 0.84 4.35 -8.41
C GLY A 69 1.09 3.60 -7.09
N LEU A 70 0.35 3.91 -6.02
CA LEU A 70 0.41 3.10 -4.80
C LEU A 70 -0.14 1.68 -4.99
N PRO A 71 -1.19 1.43 -5.78
CA PRO A 71 -1.67 0.06 -5.90
C PRO A 71 -0.69 -0.87 -6.62
N TRP A 72 -0.61 -2.12 -6.15
CA TRP A 72 0.23 -3.18 -6.69
C TRP A 72 -0.62 -4.42 -7.06
N MET A 73 -0.02 -5.39 -7.77
CA MET A 73 -0.74 -6.46 -8.50
C MET A 73 -1.77 -5.89 -9.50
N THR A 74 -1.33 -4.93 -10.30
CA THR A 74 -2.13 -4.21 -11.29
C THR A 74 -1.33 -4.03 -12.58
N VAL A 75 -1.94 -3.43 -13.62
CA VAL A 75 -1.23 -2.97 -14.83
C VAL A 75 -0.76 -1.52 -14.59
N PRO A 76 0.51 -1.28 -14.20
CA PRO A 76 0.90 -0.03 -13.54
C PRO A 76 0.70 1.21 -14.42
N PHE A 77 1.03 1.13 -15.71
CA PHE A 77 0.91 2.28 -16.61
C PHE A 77 -0.54 2.72 -16.81
N VAL A 78 -1.46 1.77 -17.02
CA VAL A 78 -2.89 2.08 -17.18
C VAL A 78 -3.45 2.66 -15.88
N LEU A 79 -3.08 2.08 -14.73
CA LEU A 79 -3.51 2.59 -13.43
C LEU A 79 -3.02 4.02 -13.19
N CYS A 80 -1.72 4.27 -13.36
CA CYS A 80 -1.14 5.60 -13.16
C CYS A 80 -1.75 6.62 -14.10
N GLU A 81 -2.04 6.25 -15.36
CA GLU A 81 -2.70 7.11 -16.33
C GLU A 81 -4.11 7.48 -15.87
N LEU A 82 -4.92 6.50 -15.44
CA LEU A 82 -6.28 6.74 -14.97
C LEU A 82 -6.31 7.59 -13.68
N GLN A 83 -5.46 7.28 -12.70
CA GLN A 83 -5.34 8.08 -11.47
C GLN A 83 -4.93 9.53 -11.79
N SER A 84 -3.93 9.72 -12.66
CA SER A 84 -3.45 11.06 -13.05
C SER A 84 -4.51 11.86 -13.81
N LYS A 85 -5.24 11.23 -14.74
CA LYS A 85 -6.37 11.87 -15.44
C LYS A 85 -7.46 12.28 -14.47
N TRP A 86 -7.80 11.43 -13.51
CA TRP A 86 -8.81 11.73 -12.50
C TRP A 86 -8.39 12.90 -11.60
N ILE A 87 -7.15 12.90 -11.11
CA ILE A 87 -6.58 14.02 -10.34
C ILE A 87 -6.64 15.33 -11.14
N ALA A 88 -6.24 15.30 -12.42
CA ALA A 88 -6.27 16.49 -13.28
C ALA A 88 -7.70 17.02 -13.50
N CYS A 89 -8.70 16.13 -13.64
CA CYS A 89 -10.10 16.54 -13.74
C CYS A 89 -10.60 17.21 -12.46
N ILE A 90 -10.19 16.73 -11.28
CA ILE A 90 -10.54 17.34 -9.98
C ILE A 90 -9.87 18.71 -9.84
N LEU A 91 -8.56 18.79 -10.08
CA LEU A 91 -7.80 20.04 -9.96
C LEU A 91 -8.26 21.13 -10.95
N SER A 92 -8.78 20.74 -12.11
CA SER A 92 -9.37 21.67 -13.09
C SER A 92 -10.83 22.02 -12.83
N GLY A 93 -11.46 21.46 -11.79
CA GLY A 93 -12.87 21.69 -11.46
C GLY A 93 -13.86 21.04 -12.42
N LYS A 94 -13.40 20.16 -13.33
CA LYS A 94 -14.26 19.40 -14.25
C LYS A 94 -15.03 18.30 -13.52
N THR A 95 -14.56 17.88 -12.36
CA THR A 95 -15.18 16.89 -11.49
C THR A 95 -14.94 17.29 -10.04
N LEU A 96 -15.85 16.90 -9.15
CA LEU A 96 -15.75 17.19 -7.72
C LEU A 96 -15.43 15.93 -6.95
N LEU A 97 -14.63 16.07 -5.90
CA LEU A 97 -14.51 15.04 -4.87
C LEU A 97 -15.76 15.03 -3.98
N PRO A 98 -16.08 13.88 -3.35
CA PRO A 98 -17.01 13.86 -2.23
C PRO A 98 -16.54 14.78 -1.09
N SER A 99 -17.42 15.05 -0.13
CA SER A 99 -17.03 15.74 1.10
C SER A 99 -15.94 14.96 1.84
N GLU A 100 -15.15 15.66 2.67
CA GLU A 100 -14.15 15.03 3.53
C GLU A 100 -14.74 13.87 4.36
N ASN A 101 -15.91 14.09 4.96
CA ASN A 101 -16.61 13.08 5.76
C ASN A 101 -16.96 11.85 4.93
N ASN A 102 -17.48 12.03 3.72
CA ASN A 102 -17.85 10.91 2.85
C ASN A 102 -16.62 10.13 2.37
N MET A 103 -15.52 10.83 2.06
CA MET A 103 -14.25 10.20 1.73
C MET A 103 -13.71 9.38 2.92
N MET A 104 -13.76 9.94 4.13
CA MET A 104 -13.31 9.27 5.35
C MET A 104 -14.19 8.05 5.70
N GLU A 105 -15.50 8.15 5.50
CA GLU A 105 -16.44 7.03 5.65
C GLU A 105 -16.11 5.89 4.68
N ALA A 106 -15.92 6.20 3.39
CA ALA A 106 -15.51 5.20 2.39
C ALA A 106 -14.18 4.51 2.74
N VAL A 107 -13.21 5.24 3.31
CA VAL A 107 -11.95 4.66 3.80
C VAL A 107 -12.18 3.69 4.97
N LYS A 108 -13.01 4.09 5.95
CA LYS A 108 -13.36 3.24 7.10
C LYS A 108 -14.08 1.98 6.65
N ASP A 109 -15.03 2.09 5.73
CA ASP A 109 -15.77 0.96 5.17
C ASP A 109 -14.85 0.00 4.42
N PHE A 110 -13.88 0.54 3.66
CA PHE A 110 -12.86 -0.28 3.02
C PHE A 110 -11.99 -1.03 4.04
N TYR A 111 -11.55 -0.39 5.11
CA TYR A 111 -10.77 -1.03 6.16
C TYR A 111 -11.56 -2.10 6.91
N ALA A 112 -12.82 -1.81 7.27
CA ALA A 112 -13.71 -2.76 7.92
C ALA A 112 -13.96 -4.01 7.05
N ARG A 113 -14.14 -3.83 5.73
CA ARG A 113 -14.27 -4.98 4.80
C ARG A 113 -13.00 -5.83 4.75
N ASN A 114 -11.82 -5.21 4.73
CA ASN A 114 -10.55 -5.93 4.76
C ASN A 114 -10.36 -6.70 6.06
N GLU A 115 -10.68 -6.08 7.20
CA GLU A 115 -10.61 -6.72 8.52
C GLU A 115 -11.59 -7.89 8.64
N ALA A 116 -12.82 -7.75 8.14
CA ALA A 116 -13.84 -8.79 8.17
C ALA A 116 -13.44 -10.08 7.43
N VAL A 117 -12.56 -9.98 6.43
CA VAL A 117 -12.01 -11.13 5.70
C VAL A 117 -10.59 -11.50 6.16
N GLY A 118 -10.11 -10.93 7.27
CA GLY A 118 -8.79 -11.21 7.83
C GLY A 118 -7.62 -10.74 6.96
N ARG A 119 -7.84 -9.77 6.07
CA ARG A 119 -6.83 -9.27 5.14
C ARG A 119 -5.80 -8.41 5.88
N PRO A 120 -4.49 -8.75 5.84
CA PRO A 120 -3.46 -7.97 6.51
C PRO A 120 -3.29 -6.55 5.96
N ASN A 121 -2.77 -5.64 6.79
CA ASN A 121 -2.64 -4.22 6.43
C ASN A 121 -1.71 -3.99 5.23
N HIS A 122 -0.61 -4.73 5.09
CA HIS A 122 0.31 -4.57 3.96
C HIS A 122 -0.29 -4.92 2.59
N TYR A 123 -1.48 -5.52 2.55
CA TYR A 123 -2.24 -5.77 1.32
C TYR A 123 -3.35 -4.75 1.05
N THR A 124 -3.39 -3.64 1.80
CA THR A 124 -4.39 -2.58 1.63
C THR A 124 -4.38 -2.02 0.21
N HIS A 125 -3.21 -1.92 -0.43
CA HIS A 125 -3.07 -1.40 -1.80
C HIS A 125 -2.94 -2.50 -2.87
N CYS A 126 -3.16 -3.78 -2.53
CA CYS A 126 -3.17 -4.85 -3.53
C CYS A 126 -4.54 -4.87 -4.24
N LEU A 127 -4.56 -4.66 -5.56
CA LEU A 127 -5.80 -4.69 -6.37
C LEU A 127 -5.96 -5.97 -7.19
N GLY A 128 -5.00 -6.88 -7.14
CA GLY A 128 -5.09 -8.20 -7.77
C GLY A 128 -5.85 -9.21 -6.91
N THR A 129 -6.16 -10.35 -7.51
CA THR A 129 -6.67 -11.52 -6.78
C THR A 129 -5.56 -12.10 -5.92
N TYR A 130 -5.86 -12.34 -4.65
CA TYR A 130 -5.05 -13.23 -3.82
C TYR A 130 -5.09 -14.64 -4.43
N GLN A 131 -3.91 -15.25 -4.59
CA GLN A 131 -3.77 -16.70 -4.76
C GLN A 131 -3.35 -17.30 -3.42
#